data_AF-A0A8S9ZZW1-F1
#
_entry.id   AF-A0A8S9ZZW1-F1
#
_cell.length_a   1.000
_cell.length_b   1.000
_cell.length_c   1.000
_cell.angle_alpha   90.00
_cell.angle_beta   90.00
_cell.angle_gamma   90.00
#
_symmetry.space_group_name_H-M   'P 1'
#
loop_
_entity.id
_entity.type
_entity.pdbx_description
1 polymer ?
#
loop_
_entity_poly.entity_id
_entity_poly.type
_entity_poly.pdbx_seq_one_letter_code
_entity_poly.pdbx_strand_id
1 'polypeptide(L)'
;MCSQRDKEVLNMILNPNLPFKFETEEKEEEEQENYSNLQNYKESEVENIEGVKLAENNELEKALEKFNKAIELCPQNPSIYNNRAQLYRLMENIEQAKIDLNKSLELSKGKGYSAAQAYVQLALIHRLNNEEEYAKNKFEKAAELGSNFAKNQLVAMNPYAAMCNKMLGEIMVKMRQGEN
;
A
#
# COMPACT_ATOMS: atom_id res chain seq x y z
N MET A 1 6.17 36.28 10.87
CA MET A 1 5.95 35.00 11.57
C MET A 1 5.99 33.91 10.52
N CYS A 2 6.89 32.93 10.63
CA CYS A 2 6.98 31.81 9.70
C CYS A 2 5.63 31.06 9.71
N SER A 3 5.04 30.84 8.53
CA SER A 3 3.72 30.18 8.45
C SER A 3 3.84 28.75 8.94
N GLN A 4 2.72 28.16 9.39
CA GLN A 4 2.71 26.77 9.85
C GLN A 4 3.26 25.82 8.77
N ARG A 5 2.92 26.10 7.52
CA ARG A 5 3.37 25.36 6.33
C ARG A 5 4.88 25.48 6.08
N ASP A 6 5.45 26.67 6.31
CA ASP A 6 6.90 26.88 6.15
C ASP A 6 7.69 26.13 7.23
N LYS A 7 7.15 26.05 8.45
CA LYS A 7 7.77 25.26 9.53
C LYS A 7 7.73 23.76 9.25
N GLU A 8 6.66 23.27 8.66
CA GLU A 8 6.50 21.85 8.28
C GLU A 8 7.44 21.46 7.14
N VAL A 9 7.53 22.28 6.09
CA VAL A 9 8.49 22.07 4.98
C VAL A 9 9.93 22.10 5.51
N LEU A 10 10.25 23.04 6.40
CA LEU A 10 11.58 23.12 7.00
C LEU A 10 11.86 21.89 7.89
N ASN A 11 10.87 21.39 8.63
CA ASN A 11 11.02 20.20 9.48
C ASN A 11 11.22 18.92 8.64
N MET A 12 10.58 18.84 7.48
CA MET A 12 10.73 17.75 6.51
C MET A 12 12.10 17.76 5.81
N ILE A 13 12.65 18.95 5.58
CA ILE A 13 14.01 19.13 5.02
C ILE A 13 15.09 18.79 6.06
N LEU A 14 14.87 19.14 7.33
CA LEU A 14 15.90 19.07 8.36
C LEU A 14 15.94 17.73 9.13
N ASN A 15 14.87 16.94 9.09
CA ASN A 15 14.77 15.68 9.84
C ASN A 15 14.35 14.47 8.97
N PRO A 16 15.15 14.06 7.98
CA PRO A 16 14.83 12.95 7.07
C PRO A 16 14.77 11.56 7.74
N ASN A 17 15.23 11.44 8.99
CA ASN A 17 15.25 10.21 9.79
C ASN A 17 14.44 10.34 11.10
N LEU A 18 13.49 11.29 11.19
CA LEU A 18 12.50 11.17 12.25
C LEU A 18 11.84 9.78 12.07
N PRO A 19 11.83 8.88 13.08
CA PRO A 19 10.88 7.79 13.04
C PRO A 19 9.53 8.46 12.82
N PHE A 20 8.82 8.07 11.76
CA PHE A 20 7.48 8.57 11.47
C PHE A 20 6.71 8.48 12.78
N LYS A 21 6.56 9.61 13.47
CA LYS A 21 5.66 9.67 14.61
C LYS A 21 4.30 9.54 13.97
N PHE A 22 3.64 8.43 14.24
CA PHE A 22 2.22 8.22 14.00
C PHE A 22 1.43 9.33 14.70
N GLU A 23 1.38 10.51 14.10
CA GLU A 23 0.56 11.66 14.45
C GLU A 23 0.42 12.40 13.11
N THR A 24 -0.29 11.90 12.11
CA THR A 24 -1.58 11.22 12.15
C THR A 24 -1.53 10.05 11.19
N GLU A 25 -2.46 9.11 11.33
CA GLU A 25 -3.11 8.56 10.14
C GLU A 25 -3.46 9.77 9.26
N GLU A 26 -2.58 10.17 8.33
CA GLU A 26 -3.08 10.64 7.05
C GLU A 26 -3.85 9.43 6.56
N LYS A 27 -5.13 9.37 6.95
CA LYS A 27 -6.12 8.62 6.22
C LYS A 27 -5.84 9.05 4.80
N GLU A 28 -5.27 8.13 4.01
CA GLU A 28 -5.29 8.29 2.58
C GLU A 28 -6.72 8.77 2.32
N GLU A 29 -6.89 9.96 1.72
CA GLU A 29 -8.20 10.34 1.22
C GLU A 29 -8.47 9.29 0.15
N GLU A 30 -9.01 8.15 0.60
CA GLU A 30 -9.34 7.01 -0.21
C GLU A 30 -10.41 7.56 -1.13
N GLU A 31 -10.04 7.85 -2.37
CA GLU A 31 -11.03 7.91 -3.43
C GLU A 31 -11.63 6.51 -3.52
N GLN A 32 -12.60 6.25 -2.66
CA GLN A 32 -13.35 5.01 -2.63
C GLN A 32 -14.06 4.93 -3.96
N GLU A 33 -13.59 3.99 -4.79
CA GLU A 33 -14.26 3.68 -6.02
C GLU A 33 -15.68 3.22 -5.69
N ASN A 34 -16.65 3.98 -6.18
CA ASN A 34 -18.04 3.70 -5.90
C ASN A 34 -18.55 2.62 -6.86
N TYR A 35 -18.59 1.39 -6.35
CA TYR A 35 -19.11 0.22 -7.06
C TYR A 35 -20.58 -0.09 -6.75
N SER A 36 -21.33 0.87 -6.18
CA SER A 36 -22.72 0.67 -5.75
C SER A 36 -23.70 0.28 -6.87
N ASN A 37 -23.32 0.50 -8.13
CA ASN A 37 -24.07 0.09 -9.30
C ASN A 37 -23.86 -1.39 -9.70
N LEU A 38 -22.91 -2.08 -9.08
CA LEU A 38 -22.68 -3.51 -9.35
C LEU A 38 -23.79 -4.37 -8.73
N GLN A 39 -24.07 -5.49 -9.40
CA GLN A 39 -25.07 -6.44 -8.92
C GLN A 39 -24.70 -6.93 -7.51
N ASN A 40 -25.70 -6.95 -6.62
CA ASN A 40 -25.56 -7.39 -5.23
C ASN A 40 -24.40 -6.73 -4.46
N TYR A 41 -24.00 -5.50 -4.86
CA TYR A 41 -22.86 -4.80 -4.25
C TYR A 41 -22.98 -4.71 -2.74
N LYS A 42 -24.14 -4.29 -2.21
CA LYS A 42 -24.34 -4.12 -0.76
C LYS A 42 -24.16 -5.42 0.02
N GLU A 43 -24.69 -6.52 -0.51
CA GLU A 43 -24.57 -7.83 0.14
C GLU A 43 -23.13 -8.34 0.08
N SER A 44 -22.48 -8.18 -1.07
CA SER A 44 -21.07 -8.50 -1.26
C SER A 44 -20.15 -7.66 -0.36
N GLU A 45 -20.45 -6.37 -0.20
CA GLU A 45 -19.71 -5.44 0.65
C GLU A 45 -19.78 -5.84 2.13
N VAL A 46 -20.95 -6.31 2.60
CA VAL A 46 -21.09 -6.84 3.97
C VAL A 46 -20.18 -8.06 4.18
N GLU A 47 -20.20 -9.03 3.26
CA GLU A 47 -19.34 -10.22 3.36
C GLU A 47 -17.86 -9.84 3.25
N ASN A 48 -17.51 -8.86 2.41
CA ASN A 48 -16.14 -8.36 2.28
C ASN A 48 -15.64 -7.69 3.57
N ILE A 49 -16.45 -6.82 4.18
CA ILE A 49 -16.12 -6.15 5.46
C ILE A 49 -15.97 -7.20 6.58
N GLU A 50 -16.85 -8.20 6.62
CA GLU A 50 -16.74 -9.29 7.60
C GLU A 50 -15.47 -10.12 7.37
N GLY A 51 -15.12 -10.40 6.11
CA GLY A 51 -13.86 -11.06 5.75
C GLY A 51 -12.62 -10.32 6.23
N VAL A 52 -12.58 -8.99 6.06
CA VAL A 52 -11.49 -8.14 6.57
C VAL A 52 -11.41 -8.24 8.10
N LYS A 53 -12.54 -8.11 8.81
CA LYS A 53 -12.58 -8.19 10.27
C LYS A 53 -12.10 -9.55 10.80
N LEU A 54 -12.46 -10.65 10.13
CA LEU A 54 -11.99 -11.99 10.47
C LEU A 54 -10.48 -12.14 10.22
N ALA A 55 -9.97 -11.58 9.13
CA ALA A 55 -8.54 -11.57 8.83
C ALA A 55 -7.74 -10.80 9.89
N GLU A 56 -8.25 -9.65 10.35
CA GLU A 56 -7.67 -8.88 11.46
C GLU A 56 -7.66 -9.66 12.79
N ASN A 57 -8.68 -10.50 13.01
CA ASN A 57 -8.74 -11.42 14.15
C ASN A 57 -7.91 -12.70 13.96
N ASN A 58 -7.14 -12.81 12.88
CA ASN A 58 -6.34 -13.98 12.52
C ASN A 58 -7.16 -15.27 12.28
N GLU A 59 -8.46 -15.13 11.97
CA GLU A 59 -9.34 -16.24 11.58
C GLU A 59 -9.32 -16.44 10.05
N LEU A 60 -8.16 -16.85 9.53
CA LEU A 60 -7.83 -16.77 8.10
C LEU A 60 -8.75 -17.62 7.21
N GLU A 61 -9.10 -18.85 7.62
CA GLU A 61 -9.96 -19.73 6.83
C GLU A 61 -11.39 -19.18 6.72
N LYS A 62 -11.93 -18.63 7.82
CA LYS A 62 -13.26 -18.00 7.82
C LYS A 62 -13.27 -16.73 7.00
N ALA A 63 -12.21 -15.93 7.08
CA ALA A 63 -12.04 -14.75 6.22
C ALA A 63 -12.06 -15.14 4.74
N LEU A 64 -11.41 -16.26 4.38
CA LEU A 64 -11.39 -16.77 3.02
C LEU A 64 -12.80 -17.16 2.54
N GLU A 65 -13.58 -17.85 3.36
CA GLU A 65 -14.98 -18.18 3.06
C GLU A 65 -15.80 -16.91 2.77
N LYS A 66 -15.60 -15.87 3.58
CA LYS A 66 -16.28 -14.58 3.40
C LYS A 66 -15.90 -13.87 2.11
N PHE A 67 -14.62 -13.83 1.76
CA PHE A 67 -14.19 -13.26 0.49
C PHE A 67 -14.70 -14.07 -0.72
N ASN A 68 -14.72 -15.40 -0.62
CA ASN A 68 -15.28 -16.24 -1.69
C ASN A 68 -16.76 -15.94 -1.93
N LYS A 69 -17.54 -15.84 -0.85
CA LYS A 69 -18.96 -15.46 -0.92
C LYS A 69 -19.15 -14.04 -1.48
N ALA A 70 -18.31 -13.09 -1.05
CA ALA A 70 -18.34 -11.72 -1.58
C ALA A 70 -18.09 -11.69 -3.10
N ILE A 71 -17.17 -12.52 -3.61
CA ILE A 71 -16.87 -12.66 -5.04
C ILE A 71 -18.01 -13.34 -5.80
N GLU A 72 -18.64 -14.37 -5.24
CA GLU A 72 -19.83 -15.00 -5.84
C GLU A 72 -20.97 -13.99 -6.01
N LEU A 73 -21.16 -13.10 -5.03
CA LEU A 73 -22.18 -12.06 -5.06
C LEU A 73 -21.84 -10.94 -6.05
N CYS A 74 -20.59 -10.47 -6.06
CA CYS A 74 -20.15 -9.35 -6.90
C CYS A 74 -18.79 -9.65 -7.56
N PRO A 75 -18.76 -10.48 -8.63
CA PRO A 75 -17.51 -10.91 -9.25
C PRO A 75 -16.77 -9.79 -10.02
N GLN A 76 -17.42 -8.65 -10.22
CA GLN A 76 -16.90 -7.49 -10.95
C GLN A 76 -16.29 -6.42 -10.04
N ASN A 77 -16.29 -6.62 -8.72
CA ASN A 77 -15.71 -5.67 -7.78
C ASN A 77 -14.20 -5.99 -7.57
N PRO A 78 -13.28 -5.15 -8.09
CA PRO A 78 -11.84 -5.39 -7.97
C PRO A 78 -11.30 -5.29 -6.53
N SER A 79 -11.96 -4.54 -5.63
CA SER A 79 -11.51 -4.38 -4.25
C SER A 79 -11.54 -5.69 -3.46
N ILE A 80 -12.50 -6.57 -3.75
CA ILE A 80 -12.64 -7.86 -3.05
C ILE A 80 -11.44 -8.77 -3.38
N TYR A 81 -11.00 -8.78 -4.64
CA TYR A 81 -9.81 -9.53 -5.04
C TYR A 81 -8.54 -8.96 -4.40
N ASN A 82 -8.42 -7.64 -4.22
CA ASN A 82 -7.29 -7.07 -3.47
C ASN A 82 -7.25 -7.53 -2.01
N ASN A 83 -8.41 -7.53 -1.35
CA ASN A 83 -8.53 -7.96 0.04
C ASN A 83 -8.23 -9.45 0.19
N ARG A 84 -8.77 -10.29 -0.71
CA ARG A 84 -8.47 -11.73 -0.70
C ARG A 84 -7.01 -12.02 -1.03
N ALA A 85 -6.39 -11.26 -1.93
CA ALA A 85 -4.96 -11.36 -2.19
C ALA A 85 -4.12 -11.03 -0.96
N GLN A 86 -4.50 -10.00 -0.20
CA GLN A 86 -3.84 -9.67 1.06
C GLN A 86 -3.97 -10.83 2.06
N LEU A 87 -5.16 -11.43 2.18
CA LEU A 87 -5.35 -12.62 3.00
C LEU A 87 -4.46 -13.79 2.54
N TYR A 88 -4.39 -14.07 1.24
CA TYR A 88 -3.50 -15.11 0.72
C TYR A 88 -2.03 -14.84 1.02
N ARG A 89 -1.58 -13.58 1.03
CA ARG A 89 -0.23 -13.22 1.48
C ARG A 89 -0.02 -13.51 2.96
N LEU A 90 -1.02 -13.28 3.82
CA LEU A 90 -0.97 -13.64 5.25
C LEU A 90 -0.90 -15.17 5.44
N MET A 91 -1.55 -15.92 4.54
CA MET A 91 -1.49 -17.38 4.50
C MET A 91 -0.25 -17.93 3.78
N GLU A 92 0.72 -17.07 3.43
CA GLU A 92 1.93 -17.42 2.65
C GLU A 92 1.66 -18.02 1.26
N ASN A 93 0.42 -17.93 0.76
CA ASN A 93 0.02 -18.40 -0.56
C ASN A 93 0.20 -17.31 -1.63
N ILE A 94 1.47 -17.03 -1.93
CA ILE A 94 1.85 -15.93 -2.83
C ILE A 94 1.31 -16.11 -4.26
N GLU A 95 1.20 -17.35 -4.74
CA GLU A 95 0.73 -17.61 -6.10
C GLU A 95 -0.76 -17.28 -6.27
N GLN A 96 -1.61 -17.67 -5.31
CA GLN A 96 -3.02 -17.27 -5.32
C GLN A 96 -3.19 -15.75 -5.15
N ALA A 97 -2.35 -15.13 -4.31
CA ALA A 97 -2.34 -13.67 -4.17
C ALA A 97 -2.07 -12.97 -5.52
N LYS A 98 -1.05 -13.42 -6.27
CA LYS A 98 -0.75 -12.86 -7.60
C LYS A 98 -1.91 -13.03 -8.59
N ILE A 99 -2.59 -14.19 -8.58
CA ILE A 99 -3.76 -14.43 -9.44
C ILE A 99 -4.85 -13.40 -9.16
N ASP A 100 -5.19 -13.20 -7.89
CA ASP A 100 -6.22 -12.24 -7.48
C ASP A 100 -5.83 -10.79 -7.77
N LEU A 101 -4.57 -10.41 -7.54
CA LEU A 101 -4.08 -9.06 -7.87
C LEU A 101 -4.18 -8.79 -9.37
N ASN A 102 -3.82 -9.77 -10.21
CA ASN A 102 -3.99 -9.64 -11.65
C ASN A 102 -5.47 -9.55 -12.04
N LYS A 103 -6.36 -10.28 -11.37
CA LYS A 103 -7.79 -10.18 -11.61
C LYS A 103 -8.34 -8.79 -11.22
N SER A 104 -7.91 -8.25 -10.09
CA SER A 104 -8.24 -6.89 -9.67
C SER A 104 -7.80 -5.85 -10.71
N LEU A 105 -6.58 -6.00 -11.25
CA LEU A 105 -6.06 -5.12 -12.32
C LEU A 105 -6.84 -5.24 -13.63
N GLU A 106 -7.29 -6.44 -14.00
CA GLU A 106 -8.12 -6.66 -15.19
C GLU A 106 -9.48 -5.92 -15.05
N LEU A 107 -10.14 -6.09 -13.90
CA LEU A 107 -11.46 -5.52 -13.62
C LEU A 107 -11.43 -3.99 -13.50
N SER A 108 -10.42 -3.45 -12.82
CA SER A 108 -10.17 -1.99 -12.69
C SER A 108 -9.57 -1.38 -13.97
N LYS A 109 -9.23 -2.20 -14.97
CA LYS A 109 -8.54 -1.79 -16.20
C LYS A 109 -7.24 -1.04 -15.93
N GLY A 110 -6.56 -1.40 -14.83
CA GLY A 110 -5.32 -0.78 -14.37
C GLY A 110 -5.46 0.68 -13.95
N LYS A 111 -6.65 1.13 -13.55
CA LYS A 111 -6.94 2.51 -13.14
C LYS A 111 -7.62 2.56 -11.76
N GLY A 112 -7.53 3.73 -11.15
CA GLY A 112 -8.19 4.05 -9.88
C GLY A 112 -7.59 3.31 -8.68
N TYR A 113 -8.30 3.41 -7.54
CA TYR A 113 -7.77 3.03 -6.24
C TYR A 113 -7.46 1.54 -6.13
N SER A 114 -8.37 0.68 -6.62
CA SER A 114 -8.14 -0.77 -6.58
C SER A 114 -6.91 -1.18 -7.41
N ALA A 115 -6.67 -0.53 -8.56
CA ALA A 115 -5.47 -0.80 -9.33
C ALA A 115 -4.20 -0.33 -8.60
N ALA A 116 -4.24 0.85 -7.96
CA ALA A 116 -3.11 1.37 -7.20
C ALA A 116 -2.71 0.40 -6.08
N GLN A 117 -3.69 -0.07 -5.30
CA GLN A 117 -3.47 -1.07 -4.24
C GLN A 117 -2.93 -2.38 -4.81
N ALA A 118 -3.48 -2.86 -5.93
CA ALA A 118 -3.03 -4.10 -6.54
C ALA A 118 -1.55 -4.01 -6.97
N TYR A 119 -1.16 -2.89 -7.58
CA TYR A 119 0.24 -2.62 -7.95
C TYR A 119 1.15 -2.53 -6.72
N VAL A 120 0.73 -1.88 -5.63
CA VAL A 120 1.51 -1.84 -4.38
C VAL A 120 1.76 -3.24 -3.85
N GLN A 121 0.73 -4.08 -3.77
CA GLN A 121 0.88 -5.44 -3.26
C GLN A 121 1.79 -6.29 -4.15
N LEU A 122 1.67 -6.19 -5.48
CA LEU A 122 2.59 -6.85 -6.42
C LEU A 122 4.03 -6.37 -6.24
N ALA A 123 4.22 -5.05 -6.07
CA ALA A 123 5.54 -4.47 -5.85
C ALA A 123 6.21 -5.04 -4.58
N LEU A 124 5.44 -5.16 -3.50
CA LEU A 124 5.92 -5.76 -2.25
C LEU A 124 6.27 -7.24 -2.41
N ILE A 125 5.47 -8.01 -3.17
CA ILE A 125 5.77 -9.41 -3.47
C ILE A 125 7.10 -9.52 -4.24
N HIS A 126 7.26 -8.75 -5.32
CA HIS A 126 8.51 -8.74 -6.09
C HIS A 126 9.72 -8.32 -5.24
N ARG A 127 9.55 -7.32 -4.37
CA ARG A 127 10.62 -6.89 -3.47
C ARG A 127 11.05 -7.99 -2.50
N LEU A 128 10.10 -8.73 -1.93
CA LEU A 128 10.40 -9.88 -1.06
C LEU A 128 11.14 -11.01 -1.81
N ASN A 129 10.90 -11.14 -3.11
CA ASN A 129 11.61 -12.08 -3.98
C ASN A 129 12.96 -11.58 -4.48
N ASN A 130 13.43 -10.40 -4.03
CA ASN A 130 14.64 -9.71 -4.52
C ASN A 130 14.58 -9.30 -6.00
N GLU A 131 13.37 -9.17 -6.56
CA GLU A 131 13.11 -8.77 -7.93
C GLU A 131 12.94 -7.24 -8.02
N GLU A 132 14.00 -6.50 -7.68
CA GLU A 132 13.95 -5.05 -7.42
C GLU A 132 13.47 -4.22 -8.63
N GLU A 133 13.86 -4.60 -9.85
CA GLU A 133 13.40 -3.91 -11.07
C GLU A 133 11.89 -4.06 -11.28
N TYR A 134 11.35 -5.27 -11.05
CA TYR A 134 9.92 -5.53 -11.15
C TYR A 134 9.16 -4.81 -10.04
N ALA A 135 9.69 -4.81 -8.81
CA ALA A 135 9.12 -4.09 -7.69
C ALA A 135 9.03 -2.59 -7.98
N LYS A 136 10.12 -2.00 -8.47
CA LYS A 136 10.18 -0.58 -8.85
C LYS A 136 9.13 -0.25 -9.92
N ASN A 137 9.04 -1.05 -10.99
CA ASN A 137 8.04 -0.80 -12.05
C ASN A 137 6.60 -0.81 -11.51
N LYS A 138 6.29 -1.71 -10.59
CA LYS A 138 4.95 -1.77 -9.98
C LYS A 138 4.70 -0.59 -9.05
N PHE A 139 5.69 -0.15 -8.28
CA PHE A 139 5.57 1.08 -7.49
C PHE A 139 5.40 2.33 -8.35
N GLU A 140 6.09 2.43 -9.50
CA GLU A 140 5.89 3.53 -10.46
C GLU A 140 4.43 3.61 -10.91
N LYS A 141 3.85 2.48 -11.34
CA LYS A 141 2.43 2.42 -11.72
C LYS A 141 1.48 2.81 -10.58
N ALA A 142 1.74 2.34 -9.35
CA ALA A 142 0.93 2.73 -8.20
C ALA A 142 1.06 4.23 -7.86
N ALA A 143 2.25 4.80 -8.01
CA ALA A 143 2.51 6.21 -7.77
C ALA A 143 1.84 7.12 -8.82
N GLU A 144 1.83 6.70 -10.09
CA GLU A 144 1.08 7.36 -11.18
C GLU A 144 -0.42 7.41 -10.89
N LEU A 145 -0.96 6.38 -10.24
CA LEU A 145 -2.35 6.31 -9.79
C LEU A 145 -2.60 7.03 -8.46
N GLY A 146 -1.60 7.72 -7.92
CA GLY A 146 -1.75 8.59 -6.74
C GLY A 146 -1.29 7.99 -5.42
N SER A 147 -0.88 6.72 -5.34
CA SER A 147 -0.47 6.09 -4.07
C SER A 147 0.72 6.80 -3.43
N ASN A 148 0.50 7.40 -2.26
CA ASN A 148 1.55 8.06 -1.49
C ASN A 148 2.54 7.04 -0.92
N PHE A 149 2.05 5.87 -0.48
CA PHE A 149 2.91 4.76 -0.09
C PHE A 149 3.91 4.40 -1.20
N ALA A 150 3.45 4.24 -2.45
CA ALA A 150 4.32 3.89 -3.57
C ALA A 150 5.36 4.97 -3.88
N LYS A 151 4.96 6.25 -3.87
CA LYS A 151 5.89 7.38 -4.02
C LYS A 151 7.00 7.34 -2.97
N ASN A 152 6.64 7.10 -1.72
CA ASN A 152 7.60 7.01 -0.61
C ASN A 152 8.56 5.82 -0.80
N GLN A 153 8.05 4.66 -1.24
CA GLN A 153 8.90 3.51 -1.55
C GLN A 153 9.89 3.81 -2.69
N LEU A 154 9.46 4.49 -3.75
CA LEU A 154 10.35 4.87 -4.87
C LEU A 154 11.46 5.82 -4.45
N VAL A 155 11.16 6.77 -3.55
CA VAL A 155 12.18 7.66 -2.97
C VAL A 155 13.20 6.85 -2.17
N ALA A 156 12.74 5.90 -1.35
CA ALA A 156 13.62 5.02 -0.57
C ALA A 156 14.49 4.10 -1.46
N MET A 157 13.97 3.68 -2.61
CA MET A 157 14.71 2.87 -3.61
C MET A 157 15.75 3.68 -4.40
N ASN A 158 15.71 5.02 -4.37
CA ASN A 158 16.67 5.85 -5.08
C ASN A 158 18.05 5.77 -4.40
N PRO A 159 19.10 5.25 -5.06
CA PRO A 159 20.42 5.07 -4.45
C PRO A 159 21.05 6.39 -4.00
N TYR A 160 20.73 7.51 -4.68
CA TYR A 160 21.20 8.84 -4.27
C TYR A 160 20.49 9.32 -3.00
N ALA A 161 19.19 9.06 -2.86
CA ALA A 161 18.46 9.39 -1.63
C ALA A 161 18.99 8.58 -0.45
N ALA A 162 19.26 7.29 -0.64
CA ALA A 162 19.87 6.43 0.38
C ALA A 162 21.28 6.93 0.80
N MET A 163 22.11 7.34 -0.16
CA MET A 163 23.45 7.89 0.12
C MET A 163 23.38 9.22 0.87
N CYS A 164 22.53 10.16 0.43
CA CYS A 164 22.32 11.43 1.10
C CYS A 164 21.79 11.25 2.53
N ASN A 165 20.82 10.35 2.73
CA ASN A 165 20.26 10.05 4.05
C ASN A 165 21.32 9.43 4.99
N LYS A 166 22.17 8.55 4.45
CA LYS A 166 23.29 7.97 5.21
C LYS A 166 24.31 9.03 5.61
N MET A 167 24.76 9.86 4.66
CA MET A 167 25.71 10.94 4.93
C MET A 167 25.17 11.97 5.94
N LEU A 168 23.91 12.38 5.79
CA LEU A 168 23.24 13.28 6.75
C LEU A 168 23.14 12.65 8.14
N GLY A 169 22.80 11.36 8.23
CA GLY A 169 22.77 10.63 9.50
C GLY A 169 24.13 10.60 10.19
N GLU A 170 25.20 10.29 9.45
CA GLU A 170 26.57 10.28 9.95
C GLU A 170 27.01 11.67 10.47
N ILE A 171 26.70 12.74 9.73
CA ILE A 171 27.00 14.12 10.16
C ILE A 171 26.22 14.48 11.44
N MET A 172 24.94 14.12 11.54
CA MET A 172 24.15 14.36 12.76
C MET A 172 24.63 13.58 13.98
N VAL A 173 25.21 12.39 13.80
CA VAL A 173 25.84 11.63 14.88
C VAL A 173 27.12 12.32 15.34
N LYS A 174 27.99 12.72 14.41
CA LYS A 174 29.23 13.46 14.71
C LYS A 174 28.97 14.79 15.43
N MET A 175 27.98 15.56 14.97
CA MET A 175 27.57 16.80 15.63
C MET A 175 27.05 16.57 17.06
N ARG A 176 26.36 15.46 17.32
CA ARG A 176 25.91 15.09 18.68
C ARG A 176 27.04 14.61 19.58
N GLN A 177 28.10 14.05 19.00
CA GLN A 177 29.28 13.57 19.72
C GLN A 177 30.36 14.65 19.91
N GLY A 178 30.18 15.84 19.32
CA GLY A 178 31.14 16.94 19.41
C GLY A 178 32.41 16.71 18.59
N GLU A 179 32.38 15.75 17.66
CA GLU A 179 33.48 15.45 16.75
C GLU A 179 33.33 16.34 15.51
N ASN A 180 34.23 17.33 15.37
CA ASN A 180 34.35 18.18 14.17
C ASN A 180 35.18 17.49 13.10
#